data_AF-A0A966SV00-F1
#
_entry.id   AF-A0A966SV00-F1
#
_cell.length_a   1.000
_cell.length_b   1.000
_cell.length_c   1.000
_cell.angle_alpha   90.00
_cell.angle_beta   90.00
_cell.angle_gamma   90.00
#
_symmetry.space_group_name_H-M   'P 1'
#
loop_
_entity.id
_entity.type
_entity.pdbx_description
1 polymer ?
#
loop_
_entity_poly.entity_id
_entity_poly.type
_entity_poly.pdbx_seq_one_letter_code
_entity_poly.pdbx_strand_id
1 'polypeptide(L)'
;LGAYFGVPHGMANAVLLPAVCEFSRRDATDRYARIGTAMGVGDGSGDGRDTVTAIADLCRSVGVPTLSDLGVARDAYDLVLGAMASDAIASGSPANNPRIATEAEIVDLYRAVWA
;
A
#
# COMPACT_ATOMS: atom_id res chain seq x y z
N LEU A 1 -9.04 3.58 -6.67
CA LEU A 1 -8.69 2.47 -7.59
C LEU A 1 -9.93 1.78 -8.15
N GLY A 2 -10.69 1.00 -7.38
CA GLY A 2 -11.85 0.26 -7.91
C GLY A 2 -12.93 1.14 -8.56
N ALA A 3 -13.34 2.22 -7.89
CA ALA A 3 -14.37 3.13 -8.41
C ALA A 3 -13.94 3.91 -9.67
N TYR A 4 -12.63 4.22 -9.81
CA TYR A 4 -12.11 5.07 -10.88
C TYR A 4 -11.61 4.27 -12.10
N PHE A 5 -11.11 3.05 -11.88
CA PHE A 5 -10.41 2.26 -12.90
C PHE A 5 -10.92 0.82 -13.02
N GLY A 6 -11.98 0.44 -12.28
CA GLY A 6 -12.54 -0.91 -12.33
C GLY A 6 -11.62 -1.99 -11.76
N VAL A 7 -10.54 -1.63 -11.07
CA VAL A 7 -9.60 -2.57 -10.45
C VAL A 7 -10.34 -3.39 -9.38
N PRO A 8 -10.36 -4.74 -9.45
CA PRO A 8 -11.02 -5.57 -8.44
C PRO A 8 -10.48 -5.30 -7.04
N HIS A 9 -11.36 -5.33 -6.04
CA HIS A 9 -11.03 -4.91 -4.67
C HIS A 9 -9.78 -5.61 -4.10
N GLY A 10 -9.68 -6.94 -4.23
CA GLY A 10 -8.51 -7.68 -3.77
C GLY A 10 -7.21 -7.27 -4.49
N MET A 11 -7.30 -6.93 -5.78
CA MET A 11 -6.17 -6.49 -6.57
C MET A 11 -5.71 -5.08 -6.17
N ALA A 12 -6.65 -4.18 -5.94
CA ALA A 12 -6.36 -2.83 -5.44
C ALA A 12 -5.61 -2.88 -4.09
N ASN A 13 -6.03 -3.76 -3.19
CA ASN A 13 -5.36 -3.95 -1.91
C ASN A 13 -3.95 -4.55 -2.10
N ALA A 14 -3.80 -5.56 -2.96
CA ALA A 14 -2.51 -6.20 -3.20
C ALA A 14 -1.46 -5.23 -3.80
N VAL A 15 -1.88 -4.35 -4.72
CA VAL A 15 -1.01 -3.32 -5.32
C VAL A 15 -0.57 -2.29 -4.27
N LEU A 16 -1.48 -1.85 -3.40
CA LEU A 16 -1.20 -0.84 -2.38
C LEU A 16 -0.40 -1.38 -1.18
N LEU A 17 -0.52 -2.68 -0.90
CA LEU A 17 -0.07 -3.28 0.35
C LEU A 17 1.41 -3.00 0.67
N PRO A 18 2.38 -3.22 -0.24
CA PRO A 18 3.79 -2.97 0.10
C PRO A 18 4.08 -1.51 0.45
N ALA A 19 3.53 -0.55 -0.30
CA ALA A 19 3.74 0.88 -0.09
C ALA A 19 3.11 1.35 1.23
N VAL A 20 1.88 0.93 1.51
CA VAL A 20 1.21 1.25 2.78
C VAL A 20 1.96 0.61 3.96
N CYS A 21 2.44 -0.63 3.82
CA CYS A 21 3.24 -1.27 4.86
C CYS A 21 4.54 -0.51 5.16
N GLU A 22 5.27 -0.05 4.14
CA GLU A 22 6.48 0.77 4.37
C GLU A 22 6.15 2.11 5.05
N PHE A 23 5.03 2.73 4.68
CA PHE A 23 4.56 3.96 5.31
C PHE A 23 4.19 3.76 6.78
N SER A 24 3.38 2.73 7.08
CA SER A 24 2.84 2.42 8.40
C SER A 24 3.88 1.87 9.36
N ARG A 25 4.89 1.17 8.86
CA ARG A 25 5.89 0.50 9.69
C ARG A 25 6.63 1.44 10.63
N ARG A 26 6.85 2.69 10.24
CA ARG A 26 7.59 3.68 11.04
C ARG A 26 6.92 4.02 12.37
N ASP A 27 5.60 3.85 12.47
CA ASP A 27 4.80 4.14 13.66
C ASP A 27 4.24 2.86 14.31
N ALA A 28 4.63 1.68 13.83
CA ALA A 28 4.21 0.38 14.34
C ALA A 28 5.32 -0.67 14.24
N THR A 29 6.56 -0.26 14.49
CA THR A 29 7.77 -1.09 14.28
C THR A 29 7.68 -2.42 15.03
N ASP A 30 7.22 -2.41 16.28
CA ASP A 30 7.00 -3.59 17.12
C ASP A 30 6.00 -4.59 16.49
N ARG A 31 4.90 -4.08 15.93
CA ARG A 31 3.87 -4.90 15.28
C ARG A 31 4.42 -5.52 13.99
N TYR A 32 5.13 -4.74 13.17
CA TYR A 32 5.72 -5.25 11.93
C TYR A 32 6.86 -6.23 12.21
N ALA A 33 7.69 -6.02 13.23
CA ALA A 33 8.73 -6.96 13.64
C ALA A 33 8.12 -8.32 14.06
N ARG A 34 7.04 -8.30 14.84
CA ARG A 34 6.29 -9.51 15.23
C ARG A 34 5.69 -10.26 14.03
N ILE A 35 5.15 -9.53 13.04
CA ILE A 35 4.67 -10.14 11.79
C ILE A 35 5.84 -10.80 11.06
N GLY A 36 7.00 -10.15 10.99
CA GLY A 36 8.20 -10.70 10.36
C GLY A 36 8.66 -12.01 11.00
N THR A 37 8.63 -12.08 12.33
CA THR A 37 8.88 -13.34 13.06
C THR A 37 7.86 -14.42 12.72
N ALA A 38 6.58 -14.08 12.68
CA ALA A 38 5.53 -15.03 12.30
C ALA A 38 5.66 -15.51 10.85
N MET A 39 6.19 -14.67 9.95
CA MET A 39 6.49 -15.01 8.56
C MET A 39 7.83 -15.77 8.38
N GLY A 40 8.64 -15.88 9.43
CA GLY A 40 9.95 -16.53 9.38
C GLY A 40 11.05 -15.71 8.71
N VAL A 41 10.89 -14.38 8.60
CA VAL A 41 11.83 -13.47 7.91
C VAL A 41 12.57 -12.51 8.84
N GLY A 42 12.31 -12.57 10.15
CA GLY A 42 13.01 -11.76 11.15
C GLY A 42 12.94 -12.35 12.56
N ASP A 43 13.77 -11.86 13.46
CA ASP A 43 13.86 -12.34 14.85
C ASP A 43 13.06 -11.49 15.86
N GLY A 44 12.34 -10.47 15.36
CA GLY A 44 11.51 -9.59 16.17
C GLY A 44 12.25 -8.39 16.76
N SER A 45 13.55 -8.24 16.51
CA SER A 45 14.38 -7.12 17.01
C SER A 45 14.52 -5.94 16.03
N GLY A 46 14.18 -6.17 14.76
CA GLY A 46 14.30 -5.17 13.70
C GLY A 46 13.17 -4.13 13.67
N ASP A 47 13.27 -3.21 12.73
CA ASP A 47 12.27 -2.15 12.51
C ASP A 47 11.08 -2.62 11.66
N GLY A 48 11.06 -3.89 11.25
CA GLY A 48 10.04 -4.52 10.40
C GLY A 48 10.33 -4.43 8.89
N ARG A 49 11.49 -3.92 8.47
CA ARG A 49 11.85 -3.82 7.04
C ARG A 49 11.86 -5.17 6.34
N ASP A 50 12.30 -6.23 7.02
CA ASP A 50 12.29 -7.59 6.48
C ASP A 50 10.85 -8.06 6.19
N THR A 51 9.90 -7.70 7.05
CA THR A 51 8.47 -7.95 6.85
C THR A 51 7.94 -7.27 5.60
N VAL A 52 8.24 -5.98 5.42
CA VAL A 52 7.81 -5.22 4.23
C VAL A 52 8.41 -5.81 2.96
N THR A 53 9.69 -6.19 3.02
CA THR A 53 10.40 -6.85 1.90
C THR A 53 9.73 -8.18 1.56
N ALA A 54 9.46 -9.02 2.56
CA ALA A 54 8.80 -10.31 2.35
C ALA A 54 7.37 -10.17 1.80
N ILE A 55 6.62 -9.14 2.21
CA ILE A 55 5.31 -8.81 1.63
C ILE A 55 5.45 -8.41 0.16
N ALA A 56 6.41 -7.54 -0.17
CA ALA A 56 6.66 -7.13 -1.55
C ALA A 56 7.08 -8.33 -2.42
N ASP A 57 7.91 -9.21 -1.89
CA ASP A 57 8.38 -10.42 -2.57
C ASP A 57 7.23 -11.42 -2.78
N LEU A 58 6.34 -11.57 -1.80
CA LEU A 58 5.12 -12.37 -1.94
C LEU A 58 4.20 -11.81 -3.02
N CYS A 59 3.94 -10.49 -3.03
CA CYS A 59 3.15 -9.86 -4.08
C CYS A 59 3.72 -10.15 -5.47
N ARG A 60 5.06 -10.06 -5.64
CA ARG A 60 5.71 -10.41 -6.91
C ARG A 60 5.60 -11.90 -7.24
N SER A 61 5.78 -12.78 -6.27
CA SER A 61 5.77 -14.24 -6.51
C SER A 61 4.40 -14.79 -6.89
N VAL A 62 3.31 -14.17 -6.42
CA VAL A 62 1.94 -14.53 -6.81
C VAL A 62 1.43 -13.76 -8.03
N GLY A 63 2.28 -12.94 -8.66
CA GLY A 63 1.97 -12.24 -9.90
C GLY A 63 1.02 -11.06 -9.73
N VAL A 64 1.13 -10.29 -8.63
CA VAL A 64 0.40 -9.01 -8.51
C VAL A 64 0.90 -8.05 -9.61
N PRO A 65 0.01 -7.60 -10.50
CA PRO A 65 0.35 -6.71 -11.61
C PRO A 65 0.58 -5.27 -11.12
N THR A 66 1.26 -4.48 -11.94
CA THR A 66 1.29 -3.02 -11.77
C THR A 66 -0.05 -2.40 -12.20
N LEU A 67 -0.31 -1.13 -11.86
CA LEU A 67 -1.50 -0.44 -12.40
C LEU A 67 -1.40 -0.26 -13.93
N SER A 68 -0.18 -0.08 -14.45
CA SER A 68 0.06 -0.07 -15.90
C SER A 68 -0.34 -1.39 -16.57
N ASP A 69 0.00 -2.53 -15.99
CA ASP A 69 -0.38 -3.86 -16.51
C ASP A 69 -1.90 -4.07 -16.50
N LEU A 70 -2.61 -3.39 -15.59
CA LEU A 70 -4.07 -3.38 -15.51
C LEU A 70 -4.72 -2.39 -16.51
N GLY A 71 -3.94 -1.74 -17.37
CA GLY A 71 -4.43 -0.80 -18.37
C GLY A 71 -4.74 0.59 -17.83
N VAL A 72 -4.26 0.94 -16.62
CA VAL A 72 -4.46 2.27 -16.04
C VAL A 72 -3.47 3.26 -16.67
N ALA A 73 -3.96 4.06 -17.60
CA ALA A 73 -3.17 5.11 -18.25
C ALA A 73 -2.65 6.15 -17.23
N ARG A 74 -1.37 6.51 -17.34
CA ARG A 74 -0.69 7.43 -16.41
C ARG A 74 -1.42 8.77 -16.28
N ASP A 75 -1.76 9.39 -17.40
CA ASP A 75 -2.37 10.72 -17.41
C ASP A 75 -3.76 10.71 -16.76
N ALA A 76 -4.55 9.66 -17.00
CA ALA A 76 -5.86 9.48 -16.36
C ALA A 76 -5.72 9.22 -14.86
N TYR A 77 -4.68 8.47 -14.45
CA TYR A 77 -4.35 8.23 -13.05
C TYR A 77 -3.99 9.52 -12.32
N ASP A 78 -3.03 10.27 -12.86
CA ASP A 78 -2.52 11.49 -12.26
C ASP A 78 -3.61 12.57 -12.12
N LEU A 79 -4.57 12.62 -13.06
CA LEU A 79 -5.70 13.56 -13.04
C LEU A 79 -6.64 13.37 -11.84
N VAL A 80 -6.78 12.14 -11.34
CA VAL A 80 -7.77 11.81 -10.29
C VAL A 80 -7.15 11.52 -8.92
N LEU A 81 -5.82 11.65 -8.77
CA LEU A 81 -5.12 11.37 -7.51
C LEU A 81 -5.70 12.13 -6.32
N GLY A 82 -5.96 13.43 -6.47
CA GLY A 82 -6.54 14.25 -5.40
C GLY A 82 -7.95 13.79 -5.01
N ALA A 83 -8.81 13.51 -6.00
CA ALA A 83 -10.15 12.99 -5.74
C ALA A 83 -10.11 11.62 -5.05
N MET A 84 -9.23 10.72 -5.50
CA MET A 84 -9.03 9.41 -4.86
C MET A 84 -8.51 9.52 -3.41
N ALA A 85 -7.66 10.50 -3.12
CA ALA A 85 -7.17 10.73 -1.76
C ALA A 85 -8.27 11.30 -0.85
N SER A 86 -9.04 12.26 -1.34
CA SER A 86 -10.20 12.83 -0.64
C SER A 86 -11.26 11.77 -0.33
N ASP A 87 -11.61 10.93 -1.32
CA ASP A 87 -12.54 9.82 -1.14
C ASP A 87 -12.05 8.79 -0.13
N ALA A 88 -10.74 8.48 -0.12
CA ALA A 88 -10.15 7.56 0.85
C ALA A 88 -10.29 8.11 2.28
N ILE A 89 -10.01 9.40 2.50
CA ILE A 89 -10.20 10.05 3.80
C ILE A 89 -11.67 10.02 4.20
N ALA A 90 -12.58 10.38 3.29
CA ALA A 90 -14.02 10.41 3.53
C ALA A 90 -14.59 9.02 3.88
N SER A 91 -13.98 7.95 3.38
CA SER A 91 -14.35 6.57 3.74
C SER A 91 -14.06 6.23 5.21
N GLY A 92 -13.23 7.02 5.90
CA GLY A 92 -12.78 6.79 7.27
C GLY A 92 -11.78 5.64 7.45
N SER A 93 -11.44 4.90 6.38
CA SER A 93 -10.54 3.74 6.49
C SER A 93 -9.09 4.13 6.84
N PRO A 94 -8.50 5.23 6.32
CA PRO A 94 -7.15 5.65 6.70
C PRO A 94 -7.01 5.99 8.18
N ALA A 95 -8.11 6.33 8.87
CA ALA A 95 -8.11 6.65 10.29
C ALA A 95 -7.81 5.43 11.20
N ASN A 96 -7.89 4.21 10.64
CA ASN A 96 -7.55 2.98 11.36
C ASN A 96 -6.07 2.56 11.18
N ASN A 97 -5.31 3.31 10.39
CA ASN A 97 -3.89 3.04 10.18
C ASN A 97 -3.09 3.45 11.43
N PRO A 98 -2.05 2.69 11.86
CA PRO A 98 -1.18 3.11 12.96
C PRO A 98 -0.52 4.48 12.72
N ARG A 99 -0.31 4.86 11.45
CA ARG A 99 0.10 6.20 11.04
C ARG A 99 -1.04 6.85 10.27
N ILE A 100 -1.66 7.88 10.85
CA ILE A 100 -2.73 8.63 10.18
C ILE A 100 -2.12 9.48 9.07
N ALA A 101 -2.42 9.12 7.83
CA ALA A 101 -1.92 9.83 6.65
C ALA A 101 -2.67 11.13 6.40
N THR A 102 -1.93 12.16 6.00
CA THR A 102 -2.47 13.37 5.37
C THR A 102 -2.92 13.09 3.93
N GLU A 103 -3.74 13.96 3.36
CA GLU A 103 -4.16 13.85 1.95
C GLU A 103 -2.96 13.82 1.00
N ALA A 104 -1.94 14.66 1.24
CA ALA A 104 -0.72 14.67 0.45
C ALA A 104 0.05 13.34 0.53
N GLU A 105 0.16 12.75 1.72
CA GLU A 105 0.80 11.43 1.88
C GLU A 105 0.00 10.31 1.18
N ILE A 106 -1.33 10.39 1.17
CA ILE A 106 -2.17 9.44 0.41
C ILE A 106 -1.93 9.59 -1.09
N VAL A 107 -1.82 10.82 -1.60
CA VAL A 107 -1.45 11.07 -3.00
C VAL A 107 -0.08 10.49 -3.32
N ASP A 108 0.91 10.66 -2.45
CA ASP A 108 2.25 10.10 -2.64
C ASP A 108 2.24 8.56 -2.61
N LEU A 109 1.44 7.94 -1.73
CA LEU A 109 1.21 6.50 -1.71
C LEU A 109 0.62 6.00 -3.02
N TYR A 110 -0.38 6.70 -3.56
CA TYR A 110 -0.94 6.37 -4.86
C TYR A 110 0.08 6.52 -5.99
N ARG A 111 0.91 7.57 -5.97
CA ARG A 111 1.98 7.76 -6.96
C ARG A 111 3.02 6.64 -6.92
N ALA A 112 3.33 6.15 -5.71
CA ALA A 112 4.33 5.10 -5.50
C ALA A 112 3.95 3.74 -6.08
N VAL A 113 2.66 3.50 -6.40
CA VAL A 113 2.17 2.17 -6.81
C VAL A 113 1.71 2.09 -8.27
N TRP A 114 1.94 3.13 -9.07
CA TRP A 114 1.51 3.11 -10.48
C TRP A 114 2.33 2.15 -11.36
N ALA A 115 3.64 2.07 -11.15
CA ALA A 115 4.58 1.21 -11.90
C ALA A 115 5.46 0.39 -10.96
#